data_AF-X1RL43-F1
#
_entry.id   AF-X1RL43-F1
#
_cell.length_a   1.000
_cell.length_b   1.000
_cell.length_c   1.000
_cell.angle_alpha   90.00
_cell.angle_beta   90.00
_cell.angle_gamma   90.00
#
_symmetry.space_group_name_H-M   'P 1'
#
loop_
_entity.id
_entity.type
_entity.pdbx_description
1 polymer ?
#
loop_
_entity_poly.entity_id
_entity_poly.type
_entity_poly.pdbx_seq_one_letter_code
_entity_poly.pdbx_strand_id
1 'polypeptide(L)' 'YGPERAGDIKHSNADISKAENILGYHPEYDVDKGLEKAIEWYKRNL' A
#
# COMPACT_ATOMS: atom_id res chain seq x y z
N TYR A 1 2.75 -20.51 -6.87
CA TYR A 1 1.37 -20.00 -6.69
C TYR A 1 0.64 -20.96 -5.78
N GLY A 2 -0.03 -20.47 -4.73
CA GLY A 2 -0.81 -21.28 -3.78
C GLY A 2 -2.32 -21.20 -4.05
N PRO A 3 -3.15 -21.99 -3.35
CA PRO A 3 -4.59 -21.95 -3.52
C PRO A 3 -5.17 -20.59 -3.09
N GLU A 4 -6.31 -20.20 -3.67
CA GLU A 4 -7.08 -19.04 -3.18
C GLU A 4 -7.45 -19.26 -1.71
N ARG A 5 -7.32 -18.21 -0.90
CA ARG A 5 -7.70 -18.28 0.51
C ARG A 5 -9.15 -17.87 0.66
N ALA A 6 -9.90 -18.63 1.45
CA ALA A 6 -11.28 -18.29 1.77
C ALA A 6 -11.32 -16.94 2.50
N GLY A 7 -12.09 -15.99 1.96
CA GLY A 7 -12.22 -14.63 2.50
C GLY A 7 -11.31 -13.58 1.84
N ASP A 8 -10.43 -13.96 0.91
CA ASP A 8 -9.60 -12.98 0.19
C ASP A 8 -10.45 -12.10 -0.74
N ILE A 9 -10.22 -10.79 -0.66
CA ILE A 9 -10.80 -9.80 -1.57
C ILE A 9 -9.89 -9.66 -2.79
N LYS A 10 -10.43 -9.89 -3.99
CA LYS A 10 -9.65 -9.89 -5.25
C LYS A 10 -9.21 -8.50 -5.70
N HIS A 11 -10.05 -7.49 -5.47
CA HIS A 11 -9.78 -6.11 -5.85
C HIS A 11 -10.18 -5.18 -4.71
N SER A 12 -9.23 -4.37 -4.25
CA SER A 12 -9.42 -3.44 -3.14
C SER A 12 -8.76 -2.11 -3.47
N ASN A 13 -9.48 -1.26 -4.21
CA ASN A 13 -9.05 0.09 -4.56
C ASN A 13 -9.85 1.10 -3.74
N ALA A 14 -9.16 1.98 -3.01
CA ALA A 14 -9.80 3.01 -2.22
C ALA A 14 -9.99 4.29 -3.04
N ASP A 15 -11.19 4.85 -3.01
CA ASP A 15 -11.42 6.26 -3.35
C ASP A 15 -11.02 7.11 -2.14
N ILE A 16 -10.04 7.98 -2.33
CA ILE A 16 -9.47 8.82 -1.27
C ILE A 16 -9.98 10.26 -1.31
N SER A 17 -10.88 10.62 -2.22
CA SER A 17 -11.33 12.01 -2.40
C SER A 17 -11.92 12.63 -1.15
N LYS A 18 -12.55 11.84 -0.26
CA LYS A 18 -13.03 12.33 1.04
C LYS A 18 -11.88 12.81 1.94
N ALA A 19 -10.78 12.07 1.99
CA ALA A 19 -9.61 12.42 2.79
C ALA A 19 -8.87 13.62 2.19
N GLU A 20 -8.75 13.68 0.86
CA GLU A 20 -8.20 14.83 0.15
C GLU A 20 -8.99 16.11 0.49
N ASN A 21 -10.32 16.04 0.38
CA ASN A 21 -11.18 17.21 0.56
C ASN A 21 -11.29 17.69 2.02
N ILE A 22 -11.35 16.78 2.99
CA ILE A 22 -11.59 17.14 4.40
C ILE A 22 -10.28 17.38 5.15
N LEU A 23 -9.25 16.59 4.85
CA LEU A 23 -7.99 16.58 5.60
C LEU A 23 -6.83 17.20 4.82
N GLY A 24 -7.03 17.57 3.55
CA GLY A 24 -5.92 17.97 2.68
C GLY A 24 -4.93 16.83 2.46
N TYR A 25 -5.37 15.57 2.59
CA TYR A 25 -4.50 14.42 2.44
C TYR A 25 -3.94 14.37 1.02
N HIS A 26 -2.63 14.23 0.89
CA HIS A 26 -1.95 14.06 -0.40
C HIS A 26 -0.88 12.96 -0.23
N PRO A 27 -1.09 11.75 -0.80
CA PRO A 27 -0.15 10.65 -0.62
C PRO A 27 1.21 10.99 -1.26
N GLU A 28 2.25 10.99 -0.44
CA GLU A 28 3.63 11.28 -0.90
C GLU A 28 4.33 10.06 -1.51
N TYR A 29 3.84 8.87 -1.20
CA TYR A 29 4.42 7.59 -1.58
C TYR A 29 3.47 6.79 -2.47
N ASP A 30 3.99 6.36 -3.61
CA ASP A 30 3.44 5.27 -4.40
C ASP A 30 4.03 3.93 -3.94
N VAL A 31 3.56 2.84 -4.55
CA VAL A 31 3.99 1.47 -4.21
C VAL A 31 5.48 1.28 -4.44
N ASP A 32 6.02 1.80 -5.55
CA ASP A 32 7.42 1.57 -5.92
C ASP A 32 8.38 2.24 -4.94
N LYS A 33 8.13 3.52 -4.60
CA LYS A 33 8.92 4.25 -3.60
C LYS A 33 8.82 3.61 -2.22
N GLY A 34 7.61 3.16 -1.85
CA GLY A 34 7.39 2.47 -0.58
C GLY A 34 8.14 1.14 -0.52
N LEU A 35 8.12 0.38 -1.61
CA LEU A 35 8.75 -0.93 -1.71
C LEU A 35 10.28 -0.82 -1.65
N GLU A 36 10.88 0.17 -2.32
CA GLU A 36 12.32 0.41 -2.26
C GLU A 36 12.78 0.64 -0.80
N LYS A 37 12.08 1.52 -0.07
CA LYS A 37 12.37 1.80 1.35
C LYS A 37 12.21 0.56 2.23
N ALA A 38 11.16 -0.23 1.99
CA ALA A 38 10.92 -1.46 2.74
C ALA A 38 12.06 -2.47 2.51
N ILE A 39 12.46 -2.69 1.26
CA ILE A 39 13.58 -3.59 0.90
C ILE A 39 14.88 -3.14 1.56
N GLU A 40 15.17 -1.83 1.51
CA GLU A 40 16.36 -1.28 2.16
C GLU A 40 16.35 -1.54 3.67
N TRP A 41 15.21 -1.32 4.33
CA TRP A 41 15.07 -1.63 5.74
C TRP A 41 15.32 -3.11 6.02
N TYR A 42 14.70 -4.00 5.26
CA TYR A 42 14.88 -5.45 5.44
C TYR A 42 16.34 -5.89 5.27
N LYS A 43 17.05 -5.35 4.28
CA LYS A 43 18.48 -5.64 4.06
C LYS A 43 19.38 -5.23 5.24
N ARG A 44 18.96 -4.23 6.03
CA ARG A 44 19.74 -3.69 7.14
C ARG A 44 19.41 -4.34 8.49
N ASN A 45 18.26 -5.01 8.61
CA ASN A 45 17.69 -5.42 9.89
C ASN A 45 17.31 -6.90 10.00
N LEU A 46 17.49 -7.68 8.93
CA LEU A 46 17.38 -9.15 8.92
C LEU A 46 18.70 -9.77 8.47
#